data_AF-A0A831K9M5-F1
#
_entry.id   AF-A0A831K9M5-F1
#
_cell.length_a   1.000
_cell.length_b   1.000
_cell.length_c   1.000
_cell.angle_alpha   90.00
_cell.angle_beta   90.00
_cell.angle_gamma   90.00
#
_symmetry.space_group_name_H-M   'P 1'
#
loop_
_entity.id
_entity.type
_entity.pdbx_description
1 polymer ?
#
loop_
_entity_poly.entity_id
_entity_poly.type
_entity_poly.pdbx_seq_one_letter_code
_entity_poly.pdbx_strand_id
1 'polypeptide(L)'
;MKIAINPEDNPELSNIIKGYNELMSIWNEINKEIHSTKIPLLYHKTHINLYVNTIGIKLSEFQKKWLEFNKRADSFILNPIYKIPQSSDQSTIFFHYQITLINKINHLRTNMVLIDENYNHTYSQLSSKRDYTIAISSFVLGFIGLIFSLMK
;
A
#
# COMPACT_ATOMS: atom_id res chain seq x y z
N MET A 1 -4.51 31.62 -11.08
CA MET A 1 -3.30 31.65 -11.92
C MET A 1 -2.82 30.22 -12.10
N LYS A 2 -2.77 29.70 -13.33
CA LYS A 2 -2.26 28.35 -13.61
C LYS A 2 -0.77 28.48 -13.85
N ILE A 3 0.02 28.33 -12.79
CA ILE A 3 1.48 28.32 -12.90
C ILE A 3 1.84 26.94 -13.45
N ALA A 4 2.57 26.90 -14.56
CA ALA A 4 3.05 25.67 -15.17
C ALA A 4 4.56 25.75 -15.30
N ILE A 5 5.27 24.97 -14.48
CA ILE A 5 6.69 24.69 -14.70
C ILE A 5 6.82 23.82 -15.95
N ASN A 6 7.70 24.22 -16.87
CA ASN A 6 8.03 23.42 -18.05
C ASN A 6 8.75 22.13 -17.61
N PRO A 7 8.20 20.93 -17.92
CA PRO A 7 8.81 19.66 -17.55
C PRO A 7 10.22 19.47 -18.13
N GLU A 8 10.47 19.96 -19.35
CA GLU A 8 11.77 19.83 -20.03
C GLU A 8 12.87 20.61 -19.30
N ASP A 9 12.51 21.76 -18.73
CA ASP A 9 13.41 22.60 -17.95
C ASP A 9 13.67 22.06 -16.54
N ASN A 10 12.81 21.14 -16.06
CA ASN A 10 12.81 20.60 -14.71
C ASN A 10 12.71 19.07 -14.74
N PRO A 11 13.71 18.38 -15.32
CA PRO A 11 13.64 16.94 -15.54
C PRO A 11 13.55 16.15 -14.23
N GLU A 12 14.25 16.59 -13.18
CA GLU A 12 14.24 15.88 -11.89
C GLU A 12 12.89 15.99 -11.17
N LEU A 13 12.28 17.17 -11.18
CA LEU A 13 10.91 17.36 -10.68
C LEU A 13 9.94 16.45 -11.45
N SER A 14 10.06 16.42 -12.77
CA SER A 14 9.21 15.58 -13.63
C SER A 14 9.39 14.09 -13.31
N ASN A 15 10.63 13.65 -13.08
CA ASN A 15 10.93 12.29 -12.67
C ASN A 15 10.32 11.95 -11.30
N ILE A 16 10.38 12.86 -10.32
CA ILE A 16 9.76 12.64 -9.00
C ILE A 16 8.24 12.58 -9.11
N ILE A 17 7.61 13.45 -9.90
CA ILE A 17 6.16 13.43 -10.10
C ILE A 17 5.73 12.11 -10.77
N LYS A 18 6.48 11.66 -11.78
CA LYS A 18 6.24 10.38 -12.46
C LYS A 18 6.38 9.21 -11.50
N GLY A 19 7.47 9.15 -10.73
CA GLY A 19 7.70 8.11 -9.72
C GLY A 19 6.61 8.06 -8.65
N TYR A 20 6.15 9.23 -8.19
CA TYR A 20 5.00 9.32 -7.27
C TYR A 20 3.74 8.69 -7.88
N ASN A 21 3.40 9.04 -9.13
CA ASN A 21 2.20 8.53 -9.79
C ASN A 21 2.28 7.01 -10.02
N GLU A 22 3.43 6.50 -10.43
CA GLU A 22 3.67 5.07 -10.60
C GLU A 22 3.50 4.32 -9.28
N LEU A 23 4.10 4.80 -8.20
CA LEU A 23 3.99 4.18 -6.88
C LEU A 23 2.57 4.23 -6.34
N MET A 24 1.84 5.32 -6.55
CA MET A 24 0.41 5.39 -6.19
C MET A 24 -0.45 4.42 -6.99
N SER A 25 -0.13 4.19 -8.27
CA SER A 25 -0.83 3.18 -9.08
C SER A 25 -0.62 1.78 -8.50
N ILE A 26 0.63 1.41 -8.21
CA ILE A 26 0.98 0.12 -7.60
C ILE A 26 0.31 -0.02 -6.23
N TRP A 27 0.33 1.03 -5.41
CA TRP A 27 -0.35 1.04 -4.11
C TRP A 27 -1.85 0.75 -4.26
N ASN A 28 -2.52 1.43 -5.19
CA ASN A 28 -3.95 1.22 -5.42
C ASN A 28 -4.26 -0.22 -5.87
N GLU A 29 -3.42 -0.81 -6.72
CA GLU A 29 -3.57 -2.19 -7.16
C GLU A 29 -3.42 -3.16 -5.99
N ILE A 30 -2.34 -3.06 -5.21
CA ILE A 30 -2.11 -3.94 -4.06
C ILE A 30 -3.22 -3.75 -3.01
N ASN A 31 -3.60 -2.50 -2.71
CA ASN A 31 -4.65 -2.23 -1.72
C ASN A 31 -6.01 -2.79 -2.18
N LYS A 32 -6.33 -2.71 -3.47
CA LYS A 32 -7.51 -3.34 -4.06
C LYS A 32 -7.44 -4.87 -3.93
N GLU A 33 -6.30 -5.50 -4.18
CA GLU A 33 -6.12 -6.95 -4.00
C GLU A 33 -6.30 -7.38 -2.54
N ILE A 34 -5.75 -6.62 -1.59
CA ILE A 34 -5.93 -6.85 -0.15
C ILE A 34 -7.42 -6.85 0.20
N HIS A 35 -8.16 -5.82 -0.21
CA HIS A 35 -9.57 -5.67 0.16
C HIS A 35 -10.54 -6.54 -0.64
N SER A 36 -10.23 -6.88 -1.89
CA SER A 36 -11.11 -7.70 -2.74
C SER A 36 -11.04 -9.20 -2.42
N THR A 37 -10.05 -9.62 -1.63
CA THR A 37 -9.86 -11.04 -1.35
C THR A 37 -10.90 -11.56 -0.39
N LYS A 38 -11.77 -12.43 -0.93
CA LYS A 38 -12.70 -13.25 -0.16
C LYS A 38 -12.14 -14.66 -0.12
N ILE A 39 -11.61 -15.08 1.03
CA ILE A 39 -11.27 -16.49 1.24
C ILE A 39 -12.53 -17.20 1.75
N PRO A 40 -13.11 -18.15 1.00
CA PRO A 40 -14.29 -18.87 1.46
C PRO A 40 -13.96 -19.68 2.72
N LEU A 41 -14.92 -19.77 3.65
CA LEU A 41 -14.75 -20.33 5.00
C LEU A 41 -14.14 -21.75 5.04
N LEU A 42 -14.23 -22.50 3.95
CA LEU A 42 -13.81 -23.90 3.83
C LEU A 42 -12.40 -24.11 3.24
N TYR A 43 -11.69 -23.04 2.86
CA TYR A 43 -10.37 -23.19 2.23
C TYR A 43 -9.26 -23.50 3.25
N HIS A 44 -8.47 -24.53 2.93
CA HIS A 44 -7.34 -25.03 3.74
C HIS A 44 -6.22 -23.99 3.94
N LYS A 45 -5.46 -24.16 5.04
CA LYS A 45 -4.24 -23.40 5.43
C LYS A 45 -3.30 -23.08 4.26
N THR A 46 -3.19 -24.00 3.29
CA THR A 46 -2.37 -23.87 2.10
C THR A 46 -2.75 -22.67 1.22
N HIS A 47 -4.05 -22.40 1.04
CA HIS A 47 -4.50 -21.29 0.19
C HIS A 47 -4.31 -19.93 0.84
N ILE A 48 -4.53 -19.83 2.15
CA ILE A 48 -4.23 -18.62 2.92
C ILE A 48 -2.72 -18.33 2.83
N ASN A 49 -1.88 -19.34 3.05
CA ASN A 49 -0.43 -19.18 2.97
C ASN A 49 0.05 -18.76 1.58
N LEU A 50 -0.51 -19.34 0.51
CA LEU A 50 -0.19 -18.96 -0.87
C LEU A 50 -0.57 -17.50 -1.14
N TYR A 51 -1.78 -17.09 -0.78
CA TYR A 51 -2.25 -15.71 -0.93
C TYR A 51 -1.37 -14.71 -0.17
N VAL A 52 -1.09 -15.00 1.10
CA VAL A 52 -0.24 -14.19 1.97
C VAL A 52 1.15 -14.05 1.38
N ASN A 53 1.71 -15.15 0.85
CA ASN A 53 3.02 -15.14 0.20
C ASN A 53 3.01 -14.30 -1.09
N THR A 54 2.00 -14.47 -1.95
CA THR A 54 1.89 -13.70 -3.20
C THR A 54 1.80 -12.19 -2.94
N ILE A 55 0.95 -11.75 -2.01
CA ILE A 55 0.89 -10.32 -1.66
C ILE A 55 2.15 -9.86 -0.94
N GLY A 56 2.73 -10.68 -0.07
CA GLY A 56 3.99 -10.37 0.62
C GLY A 56 5.15 -10.11 -0.36
N ILE A 57 5.25 -10.89 -1.44
CA ILE A 57 6.24 -10.66 -2.50
C ILE A 57 6.00 -9.32 -3.20
N LYS A 58 4.74 -9.03 -3.60
CA LYS A 58 4.38 -7.74 -4.23
C LYS A 58 4.69 -6.56 -3.32
N LEU A 59 4.37 -6.66 -2.03
CA LEU A 59 4.68 -5.64 -1.03
C LEU A 59 6.19 -5.42 -0.89
N SER A 60 6.98 -6.49 -0.86
CA SER A 60 8.44 -6.38 -0.77
C SER A 60 9.05 -5.69 -2.00
N GLU A 61 8.62 -6.05 -3.21
CA GLU A 61 9.04 -5.37 -4.45
C GLU A 61 8.62 -3.90 -4.46
N PHE A 62 7.40 -3.63 -4.01
CA PHE A 62 6.87 -2.28 -3.90
C PHE A 62 7.66 -1.43 -2.89
N GLN A 63 7.96 -1.96 -1.71
CA GLN A 63 8.77 -1.30 -0.68
C GLN A 63 10.18 -0.96 -1.19
N LYS A 64 10.82 -1.85 -1.97
CA LYS A 64 12.13 -1.55 -2.59
C LYS A 64 12.06 -0.34 -3.52
N LYS A 65 11.07 -0.30 -4.43
CA LYS A 65 10.86 0.84 -5.33
C LYS A 65 10.56 2.13 -4.56
N TRP A 66 9.77 2.02 -3.49
CA TRP A 66 9.47 3.14 -2.60
C TRP A 66 10.73 3.68 -1.93
N LEU A 67 11.62 2.84 -1.40
CA LEU A 67 12.85 3.28 -0.74
C LEU A 67 13.78 4.06 -1.68
N GLU A 68 13.96 3.56 -2.90
CA GLU A 68 14.75 4.24 -3.94
C GLU A 68 14.15 5.60 -4.30
N PHE A 69 12.83 5.64 -4.50
CA PHE A 69 12.10 6.88 -4.75
C PHE A 69 12.22 7.86 -3.59
N ASN A 70 11.99 7.42 -2.35
CA ASN A 70 11.99 8.28 -1.17
C ASN A 70 13.37 8.92 -0.97
N LYS A 71 14.45 8.16 -1.15
CA LYS A 71 15.81 8.70 -1.07
C LYS A 71 16.06 9.82 -2.10
N ARG A 72 15.60 9.63 -3.33
CA ARG A 72 15.72 10.64 -4.40
C ARG A 72 14.87 11.87 -4.08
N ALA A 73 13.63 11.65 -3.67
CA ALA A 73 12.68 12.69 -3.32
C ALA A 73 13.16 13.54 -2.13
N ASP A 74 13.70 12.92 -1.09
CA ASP A 74 14.31 13.60 0.06
C ASP A 74 15.51 14.45 -0.36
N SER A 75 16.39 13.90 -1.20
CA SER A 75 17.55 14.63 -1.70
C SER A 75 17.13 15.89 -2.47
N PHE A 76 16.09 15.80 -3.29
CA PHE A 76 15.55 16.93 -4.03
C PHE A 76 14.84 17.95 -3.13
N ILE A 77 14.08 17.51 -2.12
CA ILE A 77 13.42 18.42 -1.17
C ILE A 77 14.46 19.27 -0.42
N LEU A 78 15.57 18.66 -0.01
CA LEU A 78 16.63 19.34 0.74
C LEU A 78 17.36 20.38 -0.11
N ASN A 79 17.58 20.08 -1.39
CA ASN A 79 18.29 20.95 -2.33
C ASN A 79 17.51 21.06 -3.65
N PRO A 80 16.40 21.82 -3.67
CA PRO A 80 15.53 21.88 -4.83
C PRO A 80 16.16 22.70 -5.95
N ILE A 81 16.25 22.10 -7.13
CA ILE A 81 16.73 22.77 -8.34
C ILE A 81 15.53 23.00 -9.26
N TYR A 82 14.95 24.20 -9.16
CA TYR A 82 13.86 24.64 -10.02
C TYR A 82 14.34 25.66 -11.04
N LYS A 83 13.99 25.46 -12.31
CA LYS A 83 13.97 26.53 -13.32
C LYS A 83 12.58 27.15 -13.34
N ILE A 84 12.45 28.28 -12.66
CA ILE A 84 11.21 29.05 -12.55
C ILE A 84 11.23 30.16 -13.61
N PRO A 85 10.13 30.39 -14.35
CA PRO A 85 10.03 31.50 -15.29
C PRO A 85 10.38 32.85 -14.64
N GLN A 86 10.99 33.76 -15.40
CA GLN A 86 11.20 35.13 -14.91
C GLN A 86 9.86 35.86 -14.78
N SER A 87 9.46 36.13 -13.54
CA SER A 87 8.23 36.84 -13.18
C SER A 87 8.45 37.64 -11.89
N SER A 88 7.57 38.60 -11.61
CA SER A 88 7.61 39.37 -10.35
C SER A 88 7.27 38.54 -9.11
N ASP A 89 6.81 37.29 -9.28
CA ASP A 89 6.26 36.44 -8.21
C ASP A 89 7.00 35.10 -8.05
N GLN A 90 8.28 35.06 -8.44
CA GLN A 90 9.10 33.85 -8.41
C GLN A 90 9.15 33.15 -7.05
N SER A 91 9.23 33.91 -5.95
CA SER A 91 9.29 33.34 -4.59
C SER A 91 8.00 32.59 -4.24
N THR A 92 6.84 33.15 -4.59
CA THR A 92 5.55 32.50 -4.36
C THR A 92 5.41 31.25 -5.21
N ILE A 93 5.85 31.31 -6.46
CA ILE A 93 5.87 30.15 -7.37
C ILE A 93 6.73 29.02 -6.78
N PHE A 94 7.97 29.34 -6.38
CA PHE A 94 8.87 28.39 -5.74
C PHE A 94 8.22 27.72 -4.52
N PHE A 95 7.70 28.54 -3.61
CA PHE A 95 7.10 28.08 -2.37
C PHE A 95 5.89 27.17 -2.61
N HIS A 96 5.02 27.54 -3.55
CA HIS A 96 3.86 26.74 -3.92
C HIS A 96 4.25 25.34 -4.43
N TYR A 97 5.24 25.25 -5.33
CA TYR A 97 5.69 23.97 -5.85
C TYR A 97 6.39 23.11 -4.80
N GLN A 98 7.23 23.72 -3.98
CA GLN A 98 7.92 23.02 -2.90
C GLN A 98 6.92 22.40 -1.92
N ILE A 99 5.91 23.17 -1.46
CA ILE A 99 4.86 22.65 -0.58
C ILE A 99 4.06 21.55 -1.26
N THR A 100 3.66 21.75 -2.51
CA THR A 100 2.87 20.76 -3.24
C THR A 100 3.62 19.44 -3.38
N LEU A 101 4.92 19.50 -3.67
CA LEU A 101 5.79 18.33 -3.77
C LEU A 101 5.94 17.61 -2.43
N ILE A 102 6.23 18.36 -1.36
CA ILE A 102 6.32 17.82 0.00
C ILE A 102 5.02 17.13 0.40
N ASN A 103 3.86 17.75 0.13
CA ASN A 103 2.56 17.18 0.44
C ASN A 103 2.31 15.87 -0.31
N LYS A 104 2.67 15.79 -1.59
CA LYS A 104 2.57 14.54 -2.38
C LYS A 104 3.45 13.44 -1.78
N ILE A 105 4.70 13.75 -1.47
CA ILE A 105 5.63 12.77 -0.90
C ILE A 105 5.16 12.30 0.47
N ASN A 106 4.69 13.20 1.33
CA ASN A 106 4.12 12.85 2.62
C ASN A 106 2.84 12.02 2.51
N HIS A 107 1.98 12.33 1.53
CA HIS A 107 0.81 11.50 1.26
C HIS A 107 1.21 10.06 0.90
N LEU A 108 2.21 9.90 0.02
CA LEU A 108 2.72 8.57 -0.34
C LEU A 108 3.32 7.85 0.88
N ARG A 109 4.09 8.54 1.74
CA ARG A 109 4.62 7.97 3.00
C ARG A 109 3.52 7.41 3.88
N THR A 110 2.46 8.18 4.11
CA THR A 110 1.31 7.74 4.90
C THR A 110 0.68 6.50 4.29
N ASN A 111 0.48 6.49 2.97
CA ASN A 111 -0.06 5.33 2.27
C ASN A 111 0.83 4.08 2.39
N MET A 112 2.16 4.24 2.46
CA MET A 112 3.08 3.10 2.64
C MET A 112 2.93 2.47 4.02
N VAL A 113 2.70 3.28 5.06
CA VAL A 113 2.42 2.74 6.40
C VAL A 113 1.06 2.03 6.41
N LEU A 114 0.04 2.66 5.83
CA LEU A 114 -1.32 2.11 5.81
C LEU A 114 -1.45 0.78 5.06
N ILE A 115 -0.65 0.55 4.00
CA ILE A 115 -0.75 -0.72 3.27
C ILE A 115 -0.23 -1.90 4.08
N ASP A 116 0.82 -1.68 4.87
CA ASP A 116 1.37 -2.69 5.78
C ASP A 116 0.35 -3.01 6.90
N GLU A 117 -0.30 -1.99 7.45
CA GLU A 117 -1.38 -2.15 8.44
C GLU A 117 -2.59 -2.90 7.84
N ASN A 118 -3.05 -2.52 6.65
CA ASN A 118 -4.17 -3.16 5.97
C ASN A 118 -3.89 -4.63 5.64
N TYR A 119 -2.67 -4.94 5.19
CA TYR A 119 -2.23 -6.31 4.93
C TYR A 119 -2.26 -7.15 6.21
N ASN A 120 -1.64 -6.66 7.29
CA ASN A 120 -1.59 -7.35 8.57
C ASN A 120 -2.98 -7.55 9.18
N HIS A 121 -3.84 -6.53 9.10
CA HIS A 121 -5.21 -6.61 9.59
C HIS A 121 -6.02 -7.66 8.83
N THR A 122 -5.95 -7.64 7.51
CA THR A 122 -6.65 -8.61 6.65
C THR A 122 -6.17 -10.03 6.94
N TYR A 123 -4.86 -10.23 7.08
CA TYR A 123 -4.29 -11.54 7.45
C TYR A 123 -4.82 -12.04 8.81
N SER A 124 -4.83 -11.18 9.83
CA SER A 124 -5.37 -11.51 11.15
C SER A 124 -6.85 -11.92 11.09
N GLN A 125 -7.66 -11.17 10.34
CA GLN A 125 -9.07 -11.49 10.13
C GLN A 125 -9.26 -12.85 9.44
N LEU A 126 -8.45 -13.15 8.42
CA LEU A 126 -8.48 -14.43 7.71
C LEU A 126 -8.08 -15.60 8.63
N SER A 127 -7.05 -15.43 9.45
CA SER A 127 -6.66 -16.44 10.45
C SER A 127 -7.76 -16.65 11.49
N SER A 128 -8.37 -15.58 12.00
CA SER A 128 -9.43 -15.65 13.02
C SER A 128 -10.69 -16.35 12.49
N LYS A 129 -11.11 -16.05 11.25
CA LYS A 129 -12.25 -16.72 10.60
C LYS A 129 -12.02 -18.23 10.44
N ARG A 130 -10.79 -18.63 10.09
CA ARG A 130 -10.41 -20.06 10.03
C ARG A 130 -10.56 -20.72 11.39
N ASP A 131 -9.98 -20.12 12.43
CA ASP A 131 -9.97 -20.70 13.77
C ASP A 131 -11.41 -20.87 14.31
N TYR A 132 -12.29 -19.92 14.01
CA TYR A 132 -13.71 -20.03 14.28
C TYR A 132 -14.39 -21.20 13.53
N THR A 133 -14.12 -21.37 12.23
CA THR A 133 -14.66 -22.51 11.45
C THR A 133 -14.19 -23.85 11.98
N ILE A 134 -12.90 -23.96 12.35
CA ILE A 134 -12.34 -25.17 12.96
C ILE A 134 -13.05 -25.44 14.29
N ALA A 135 -13.19 -24.44 15.16
CA ALA A 135 -13.84 -24.59 16.45
C ALA A 135 -15.30 -25.07 16.31
N ILE A 136 -16.09 -24.49 15.39
CA ILE A 136 -17.45 -24.94 15.12
C ILE A 136 -17.48 -26.38 14.57
N SER A 137 -16.61 -26.69 13.61
CA SER A 137 -16.56 -28.03 13.02
C SER A 137 -16.19 -29.08 14.07
N SER A 138 -15.21 -28.78 14.92
CA SER A 138 -14.81 -29.61 16.05
C SER A 138 -15.94 -29.77 17.07
N PHE A 139 -16.69 -28.70 17.36
CA PHE A 139 -17.85 -28.75 18.26
C PHE A 139 -18.96 -29.65 17.72
N VAL A 140 -19.34 -29.49 16.43
CA VAL A 140 -20.37 -30.31 15.78
C VAL A 140 -19.96 -31.78 15.73
N LEU A 141 -18.73 -32.07 15.32
CA LEU A 141 -18.22 -33.45 15.28
C LEU A 141 -18.15 -34.08 16.68
N GLY A 142 -17.73 -33.31 17.68
CA GLY A 142 -17.71 -33.75 19.08
C GLY A 142 -19.12 -34.08 19.59
N PHE A 143 -20.10 -33.23 19.27
CA PHE A 143 -21.50 -33.44 19.65
C PHE A 143 -22.11 -34.68 18.97
N ILE A 144 -21.85 -34.86 17.68
CA ILE A 144 -22.26 -36.06 16.94
C ILE A 144 -21.65 -37.32 17.56
N GLY A 145 -20.34 -37.31 17.87
CA GLY A 145 -19.68 -38.42 18.54
C GLY A 145 -20.29 -38.77 19.89
N LEU A 146 -20.70 -37.75 20.66
CA LEU A 146 -21.36 -37.91 21.95
C LEU A 146 -22.74 -38.56 21.80
N ILE A 147 -23.55 -38.13 20.82
CA ILE A 147 -24.83 -38.77 20.50
C ILE A 147 -24.64 -40.24 20.14
N PHE A 148 -23.71 -40.56 19.24
CA PHE A 148 -23.44 -41.94 18.87
C PHE A 148 -22.94 -42.80 20.04
N SER A 149 -22.17 -42.20 20.97
CA SER A 149 -21.72 -42.87 22.18
C SER A 149 -22.87 -43.16 23.16
N LEU A 150 -23.90 -42.34 23.19
CA LEU A 150 -25.08 -42.53 24.06
C LEU A 150 -26.12 -43.49 23.46
N MET A 151 -26.07 -43.73 22.15
CA MET A 151 -26.94 -44.68 21.44
C MET A 151 -26.41 -46.12 21.44
N LYS A 152 -25.18 -46.33 21.92
CA LYS A 152 -24.57 -47.65 22.18
C LYS A 152 -24.71 -48.01 23.65
#